data_AF-A0A6P1Y3L2-F1
#
_entry.id   AF-A0A6P1Y3L2-F1
#
_cell.length_a   1.000
_cell.length_b   1.000
_cell.length_c   1.000
_cell.angle_alpha   90.00
_cell.angle_beta   90.00
_cell.angle_gamma   90.00
#
_symmetry.space_group_name_H-M   'P 1'
#
loop_
_entity.id
_entity.type
_entity.pdbx_description
1 polymer ?
#
loop_
_entity_poly.entity_id
_entity_poly.type
_entity_poly.pdbx_seq_one_letter_code
_entity_poly.pdbx_strand_id
1 'polypeptide(L)'
;MTSKKYLQAAIGAALLSVCLLAGCASVPATAVSDTAAASELAVMKGSWQPLSRFEDDAVLQDVYAKNAAAMPYYSEGGLKAAVHYAVAAPVIKAVFDGSNTVAFTVRTADGSEKEVLCEYTFKGTRPMVEDSTRNWLTFEAVKPIQELKNLRYFVVTAPQVDKKTGIKSFDARFGKWGIRSLVHGDPLKRAPFVEANLPKEEVLKQFTAVINTVAAEKLPKEPLALYNGKWVNSVTVCEDPRPAIQNVYTQLIKEFAGQNPKGGDYTKEDIMALVYKAFGAADDFTHIEFVAGNGKNEIIVWKGNKEVSRSSYIQDSAHAAHPAYRAFSATDPSFKGKLAHFAITIPHAVPPHMHFWYGTSVEEAAKMKSAPTCIRADVSEEEMVQHILDSCRSFLKGSMH
;
A
#
# COMPACT_ATOMS: atom_id res chain seq x y z
N MET A 1 4.13 49.57 4.55
CA MET A 1 3.74 49.65 3.12
C MET A 1 3.18 48.29 2.73
N THR A 2 1.88 48.00 2.93
CA THR A 2 0.79 48.07 1.93
C THR A 2 1.22 47.51 0.57
N SER A 3 0.69 46.40 0.05
CA SER A 3 -0.70 46.12 -0.37
C SER A 3 -0.83 44.63 -0.74
N LYS A 4 -1.74 43.81 -0.19
CA LYS A 4 -3.17 43.59 -0.53
C LYS A 4 -3.48 43.02 -1.94
N LYS A 5 -4.16 41.85 -1.91
CA LYS A 5 -5.15 41.25 -2.85
C LYS A 5 -4.56 40.54 -4.09
N TYR A 6 -4.98 39.31 -4.44
CA TYR A 6 -6.35 38.87 -4.65
C TYR A 6 -6.74 37.52 -4.01
N LEU A 7 -7.95 37.55 -3.45
CA LEU A 7 -8.87 36.46 -3.15
C LEU A 7 -9.82 36.33 -4.34
N GLN A 8 -10.12 35.10 -4.78
CA GLN A 8 -11.35 34.60 -5.45
C GLN A 8 -11.00 33.50 -6.47
N ALA A 9 -11.74 32.43 -6.70
CA ALA A 9 -12.78 31.65 -6.01
C ALA A 9 -13.21 30.58 -7.05
N ALA A 10 -13.29 29.31 -6.66
CA ALA A 10 -14.11 28.25 -7.28
C ALA A 10 -14.02 27.03 -6.34
N ILE A 11 -14.89 26.91 -5.34
CA ILE A 11 -16.20 26.25 -5.37
C ILE A 11 -16.12 24.77 -5.79
N GLY A 12 -16.38 23.89 -4.82
CA GLY A 12 -17.18 22.67 -5.03
C GLY A 12 -16.47 21.33 -4.98
N ALA A 13 -16.56 20.63 -3.83
CA ALA A 13 -17.01 19.23 -3.74
C ALA A 13 -16.93 18.75 -2.28
N ALA A 14 -18.02 18.98 -1.54
CA ALA A 14 -18.38 18.13 -0.40
C ALA A 14 -19.60 17.29 -0.81
N LEU A 15 -19.59 16.03 -0.37
CA LEU A 15 -20.69 15.06 -0.28
C LEU A 15 -21.09 14.24 -1.51
N LEU A 16 -20.82 12.93 -1.38
CA LEU A 16 -21.74 11.87 -1.77
C LEU A 16 -22.03 10.97 -0.55
N SER A 17 -22.62 11.57 0.48
CA SER A 17 -23.56 10.87 1.36
C SER A 17 -24.95 11.24 0.85
N VAL A 18 -25.65 10.29 0.22
CA VAL A 18 -27.01 10.55 -0.26
C VAL A 18 -27.97 10.46 0.92
N CYS A 19 -28.30 11.62 1.48
CA CYS A 19 -29.54 11.88 2.21
C CYS A 19 -30.03 13.28 1.82
N LEU A 20 -31.02 13.32 0.92
CA LEU A 20 -31.81 14.52 0.64
C LEU A 20 -32.67 14.81 1.89
N LEU A 21 -32.58 16.02 2.44
CA LEU A 21 -33.53 16.53 3.43
C LEU A 21 -33.99 17.92 3.02
N ALA A 22 -35.30 18.03 2.80
CA ALA A 22 -36.04 19.26 2.97
C ALA A 22 -36.86 19.13 4.27
N GLY A 23 -36.74 20.13 5.17
CA GLY A 23 -37.75 20.41 6.21
C GLY A 23 -37.53 19.85 7.62
N CYS A 24 -36.80 20.62 8.44
CA CYS A 24 -37.00 20.93 9.87
C CYS A 24 -37.43 19.84 10.88
N ALA A 25 -36.51 19.46 11.79
CA ALA A 25 -36.43 19.98 13.17
C ALA A 25 -35.39 19.17 13.98
N SER A 26 -34.55 19.88 14.73
CA SER A 26 -33.43 19.42 15.55
C SER A 26 -33.82 18.64 16.80
N VAL A 27 -33.16 17.50 17.08
CA VAL A 27 -33.01 16.86 18.41
C VAL A 27 -31.65 16.13 18.46
N PRO A 28 -30.92 16.11 19.61
CA PRO A 28 -29.46 16.05 19.66
C PRO A 28 -28.84 14.66 19.55
N ALA A 29 -27.52 14.69 19.34
CA ALA A 29 -26.60 13.57 19.45
C ALA A 29 -26.83 12.75 20.73
N THR A 30 -27.44 11.58 20.58
CA THR A 30 -27.41 10.53 21.59
C THR A 30 -26.45 9.44 21.14
N ALA A 31 -25.44 9.23 21.97
CA ALA A 31 -24.44 8.19 21.86
C ALA A 31 -25.07 6.83 21.56
N VAL A 32 -24.57 6.16 20.52
CA VAL A 32 -24.82 4.73 20.35
C VAL A 32 -24.05 4.03 21.46
N SER A 33 -24.79 3.54 22.44
CA SER A 33 -24.31 2.82 23.61
C SER A 33 -23.65 1.49 23.24
N ASP A 34 -22.53 1.23 23.90
CA ASP A 34 -21.85 -0.06 24.04
C ASP A 34 -22.83 -1.20 24.40
N THR A 35 -23.09 -2.10 23.45
CA THR A 35 -23.51 -3.48 23.74
C THR A 35 -22.91 -4.43 22.70
N ALA A 36 -21.60 -4.66 22.76
CA ALA A 36 -20.99 -5.82 22.12
C ALA A 36 -21.19 -7.04 23.03
N ALA A 37 -22.15 -7.92 22.67
CA ALA A 37 -22.30 -9.24 23.27
C ALA A 37 -22.65 -10.29 22.20
N ALA A 38 -21.99 -11.46 22.31
CA ALA A 38 -21.97 -12.63 21.43
C ALA A 38 -21.29 -12.44 20.06
N SER A 39 -19.98 -12.76 19.99
CA SER A 39 -19.12 -12.83 18.81
C SER A 39 -19.27 -11.63 17.88
N GLU A 40 -18.33 -10.68 17.91
CA GLU A 40 -18.43 -9.49 17.04
C GLU A 40 -18.32 -9.83 15.53
N LEU A 41 -18.08 -11.09 15.18
CA LEU A 41 -18.26 -11.66 13.83
C LEU A 41 -19.71 -12.02 13.49
N ALA A 42 -20.59 -12.18 14.48
CA ALA A 42 -22.01 -12.49 14.27
C ALA A 42 -22.74 -11.40 13.47
N VAL A 43 -22.29 -10.14 13.56
CA VAL A 43 -22.80 -9.04 12.71
C VAL A 43 -22.52 -9.28 11.22
N MET A 44 -21.48 -10.05 10.91
CA MET A 44 -21.09 -10.45 9.55
C MET A 44 -21.81 -11.71 9.08
N LYS A 45 -22.69 -12.32 9.89
CA LYS A 45 -23.33 -13.61 9.56
C LYS A 45 -23.92 -13.59 8.15
N GLY A 46 -23.53 -14.58 7.34
CA GLY A 46 -23.89 -14.68 5.94
C GLY A 46 -22.74 -15.20 5.07
N SER A 47 -23.02 -15.29 3.78
CA SER A 47 -22.01 -15.62 2.77
C SER A 47 -21.77 -14.41 1.88
N TRP A 48 -20.49 -14.10 1.66
CA TRP A 48 -20.05 -12.89 1.00
C TRP A 48 -19.01 -13.20 -0.07
N GLN A 49 -18.96 -12.35 -1.10
CA GLN A 49 -17.96 -12.39 -2.15
C GLN A 49 -17.42 -10.97 -2.39
N PRO A 50 -16.13 -10.80 -2.68
CA PRO A 50 -15.61 -9.50 -3.08
C PRO A 50 -16.11 -9.14 -4.49
N LEU A 51 -16.23 -7.85 -4.79
CA LEU A 51 -16.55 -7.41 -6.15
C LEU A 51 -15.45 -7.79 -7.15
N SER A 52 -14.20 -7.91 -6.69
CA SER A 52 -13.04 -8.34 -7.48
C SER A 52 -13.04 -9.83 -7.85
N ARG A 53 -14.03 -10.63 -7.41
CA ARG A 53 -14.10 -12.08 -7.72
C ARG A 53 -14.00 -12.38 -9.22
N PHE A 54 -14.54 -11.49 -10.06
CA PHE A 54 -14.61 -11.62 -11.51
C PHE A 54 -13.77 -10.56 -12.24
N GLU A 55 -12.64 -10.15 -11.67
CA GLU A 55 -11.78 -9.10 -12.24
C GLU A 55 -11.14 -9.41 -13.60
N ASP A 56 -11.15 -10.68 -14.00
CA ASP A 56 -10.67 -11.14 -15.30
C ASP A 56 -11.80 -11.30 -16.33
N ASP A 57 -13.03 -10.91 -15.99
CA ASP A 57 -14.14 -10.94 -16.93
C ASP A 57 -13.91 -9.97 -18.10
N ALA A 58 -14.16 -10.45 -19.32
CA ALA A 58 -13.93 -9.70 -20.53
C ALA A 58 -14.74 -8.39 -20.59
N VAL A 59 -15.93 -8.34 -19.95
CA VAL A 59 -16.75 -7.12 -19.94
C VAL A 59 -16.06 -5.93 -19.26
N LEU A 60 -15.09 -6.19 -18.37
CA LEU A 60 -14.36 -5.14 -17.65
C LEU A 60 -13.22 -4.54 -18.50
N GLN A 61 -12.79 -5.21 -19.59
CA GLN A 61 -11.71 -4.73 -20.45
C GLN A 61 -12.07 -3.36 -21.06
N ASP A 62 -13.27 -3.23 -21.63
CA ASP A 62 -13.76 -1.97 -22.18
C ASP A 62 -13.83 -0.86 -21.13
N VAL A 63 -14.15 -1.21 -19.88
CA VAL A 63 -14.18 -0.26 -18.75
C VAL A 63 -12.78 0.25 -18.44
N TYR A 64 -11.78 -0.65 -18.37
CA TYR A 64 -10.40 -0.25 -18.14
C TYR A 64 -9.85 0.58 -19.31
N ALA A 65 -10.07 0.15 -20.54
CA ALA A 65 -9.62 0.87 -21.74
C ALA A 65 -10.18 2.30 -21.79
N LYS A 66 -11.49 2.46 -21.54
CA LYS A 66 -12.15 3.77 -21.47
C LYS A 66 -11.55 4.68 -20.40
N ASN A 67 -11.35 4.16 -19.19
CA ASN A 67 -10.82 4.97 -18.09
C ASN A 67 -9.33 5.30 -18.30
N ALA A 68 -8.53 4.37 -18.83
CA ALA A 68 -7.12 4.59 -19.12
C ALA A 68 -6.92 5.68 -20.18
N ALA A 69 -7.80 5.77 -21.18
CA ALA A 69 -7.77 6.83 -22.19
C ALA A 69 -7.90 8.25 -21.59
N ALA A 70 -8.50 8.40 -20.40
CA ALA A 70 -8.60 9.66 -19.67
C ALA A 70 -7.44 9.92 -18.69
N MET A 71 -6.53 8.95 -18.54
CA MET A 71 -5.44 8.96 -17.57
C MET A 71 -4.09 8.77 -18.28
N PRO A 72 -3.44 9.84 -18.76
CA PRO A 72 -2.32 9.76 -19.71
C PRO A 72 -1.06 9.06 -19.19
N TYR A 73 -0.93 8.88 -17.88
CA TYR A 73 0.20 8.20 -17.25
C TYR A 73 -0.14 6.78 -16.77
N TYR A 74 -1.23 6.20 -17.27
CA TYR A 74 -1.63 4.83 -17.01
C TYR A 74 -1.84 4.11 -18.34
N SER A 75 -1.16 2.99 -18.53
CA SER A 75 -1.59 2.01 -19.54
C SER A 75 -2.91 1.37 -19.08
N GLU A 76 -3.62 0.70 -19.98
CA GLU A 76 -4.81 -0.08 -19.59
C GLU A 76 -4.48 -1.09 -18.48
N GLY A 77 -3.40 -1.84 -18.67
CA GLY A 77 -2.91 -2.79 -17.66
C GLY A 77 -2.46 -2.12 -16.37
N GLY A 78 -1.86 -0.92 -16.44
CA GLY A 78 -1.47 -0.14 -15.27
C GLY A 78 -2.64 0.41 -14.48
N LEU A 79 -3.71 0.82 -15.16
CA LEU A 79 -4.97 1.16 -14.51
C LEU A 79 -5.59 -0.08 -13.84
N LYS A 80 -5.65 -1.21 -14.54
CA LYS A 80 -6.14 -2.48 -13.97
C LYS A 80 -5.34 -2.85 -12.72
N ALA A 81 -4.00 -2.76 -12.76
CA ALA A 81 -3.13 -3.04 -11.61
C ALA A 81 -3.36 -2.06 -10.45
N ALA A 82 -3.54 -0.78 -10.72
CA ALA A 82 -3.83 0.23 -9.70
C ALA A 82 -5.20 0.00 -9.02
N VAL A 83 -6.22 -0.32 -9.80
CA VAL A 83 -7.56 -0.66 -9.27
C VAL A 83 -7.52 -1.98 -8.50
N HIS A 84 -6.84 -3.00 -9.02
CA HIS A 84 -6.63 -4.27 -8.32
C HIS A 84 -5.99 -4.04 -6.94
N TYR A 85 -4.91 -3.27 -6.87
CA TYR A 85 -4.29 -2.91 -5.60
C TYR A 85 -5.27 -2.24 -4.62
N ALA A 86 -6.14 -1.36 -5.13
CA ALA A 86 -7.12 -0.63 -4.34
C ALA A 86 -8.21 -1.53 -3.76
N VAL A 87 -8.74 -2.49 -4.52
CA VAL A 87 -10.03 -3.15 -4.18
C VAL A 87 -10.01 -4.68 -4.21
N ALA A 88 -8.87 -5.30 -4.53
CA ALA A 88 -8.76 -6.75 -4.52
C ALA A 88 -8.76 -7.31 -3.10
N ALA A 89 -9.55 -8.38 -2.91
CA ALA A 89 -9.46 -9.22 -1.71
C ALA A 89 -8.55 -10.43 -2.01
N PRO A 90 -7.83 -10.95 -1.01
CA PRO A 90 -7.03 -12.16 -1.20
C PRO A 90 -7.87 -13.45 -1.15
N VAL A 91 -9.20 -13.33 -1.03
CA VAL A 91 -10.18 -14.41 -0.96
C VAL A 91 -11.25 -14.13 -2.01
N ILE A 92 -11.89 -15.16 -2.52
CA ILE A 92 -12.97 -15.04 -3.50
C ILE A 92 -14.36 -15.29 -2.89
N LYS A 93 -14.41 -15.75 -1.63
CA LYS A 93 -15.63 -15.92 -0.83
C LYS A 93 -15.28 -15.96 0.66
N ALA A 94 -16.18 -15.47 1.50
CA ALA A 94 -16.12 -15.58 2.96
C ALA A 94 -17.49 -16.00 3.51
N VAL A 95 -17.51 -16.96 4.43
CA VAL A 95 -18.73 -17.40 5.13
C VAL A 95 -18.55 -17.21 6.62
N PHE A 96 -19.46 -16.45 7.22
CA PHE A 96 -19.55 -16.24 8.66
C PHE A 96 -20.82 -16.94 9.14
N ASP A 97 -20.69 -17.97 9.96
CA ASP A 97 -21.83 -18.74 10.49
C ASP A 97 -22.45 -18.10 11.76
N GLY A 98 -21.76 -17.11 12.33
CA GLY A 98 -22.10 -16.45 13.58
C GLY A 98 -21.14 -16.78 14.73
N SER A 99 -20.29 -17.78 14.55
CA SER A 99 -19.20 -18.12 15.46
C SER A 99 -17.95 -17.25 15.22
N ASN A 100 -16.88 -17.56 15.95
CA ASN A 100 -15.57 -16.95 15.73
C ASN A 100 -14.78 -17.57 14.56
N THR A 101 -15.35 -18.56 13.87
CA THR A 101 -14.73 -19.22 12.72
C THR A 101 -15.26 -18.62 11.42
N VAL A 102 -14.35 -18.32 10.51
CA VAL A 102 -14.66 -17.84 9.17
C VAL A 102 -14.15 -18.88 8.16
N ALA A 103 -15.01 -19.27 7.22
CA ALA A 103 -14.60 -20.09 6.08
C ALA A 103 -14.27 -19.17 4.89
N PHE A 104 -13.00 -19.08 4.55
CA PHE A 104 -12.54 -18.35 3.37
C PHE A 104 -12.33 -19.30 2.21
N THR A 105 -12.79 -18.94 1.03
CA THR A 105 -12.38 -19.61 -0.21
C THR A 105 -11.29 -18.78 -0.87
N VAL A 106 -10.15 -19.40 -1.16
CA VAL A 106 -9.02 -18.80 -1.87
C VAL A 106 -8.85 -19.46 -3.22
N ARG A 107 -8.34 -18.71 -4.20
CA ARG A 107 -7.87 -19.27 -5.47
C ARG A 107 -6.39 -19.61 -5.34
N THR A 108 -6.01 -20.86 -5.59
CA THR A 108 -4.62 -21.32 -5.57
C THR A 108 -3.89 -20.94 -6.87
N ALA A 109 -2.57 -21.11 -6.89
CA ALA A 109 -1.73 -20.72 -8.03
C ALA A 109 -2.06 -21.47 -9.34
N ASP A 110 -2.61 -22.69 -9.24
CA ASP A 110 -3.09 -23.50 -10.37
C ASP A 110 -4.55 -23.16 -10.78
N GLY A 111 -5.17 -22.17 -10.14
CA GLY A 111 -6.53 -21.73 -10.41
C GLY A 111 -7.62 -22.50 -9.67
N SER A 112 -7.29 -23.54 -8.90
CA SER A 112 -8.28 -24.28 -8.09
C SER A 112 -8.82 -23.42 -6.93
N GLU A 113 -10.02 -23.74 -6.44
CA GLU A 113 -10.60 -23.10 -5.27
C GLU A 113 -10.40 -24.00 -4.05
N LYS A 114 -9.84 -23.45 -2.95
CA LYS A 114 -9.67 -24.16 -1.67
C LYS A 114 -10.35 -23.40 -0.56
N GLU A 115 -11.05 -24.12 0.31
CA GLU A 115 -11.58 -23.58 1.57
C GLU A 115 -10.51 -23.61 2.68
N VAL A 116 -10.45 -22.53 3.46
CA VAL A 116 -9.57 -22.36 4.62
C VAL A 116 -10.43 -21.88 5.78
N LEU A 117 -10.52 -22.71 6.82
CA LEU A 117 -11.21 -22.37 8.07
C LEU A 117 -10.25 -21.63 9.01
N CYS A 118 -10.67 -20.49 9.51
CA CYS A 118 -9.84 -19.62 10.34
C CYS A 118 -10.63 -19.14 11.56
N GLU A 119 -10.13 -19.46 12.75
CA GLU A 119 -10.68 -18.94 14.01
C GLU A 119 -10.04 -17.58 14.33
N TYR A 120 -10.87 -16.61 14.71
CA TYR A 120 -10.43 -15.24 15.00
C TYR A 120 -10.80 -14.79 16.41
N THR A 121 -9.95 -13.94 16.96
CA THR A 121 -10.23 -13.14 18.15
C THR A 121 -10.52 -11.71 17.73
N PHE A 122 -11.62 -11.13 18.24
CA PHE A 122 -11.90 -9.71 18.09
C PHE A 122 -10.94 -8.86 18.95
N LYS A 123 -10.47 -7.74 18.41
CA LYS A 123 -9.42 -6.90 19.02
C LYS A 123 -9.85 -5.46 19.28
N GLY A 124 -11.15 -5.18 19.23
CA GLY A 124 -11.71 -3.85 19.43
C GLY A 124 -12.09 -3.16 18.13
N THR A 125 -12.75 -2.02 18.27
CA THR A 125 -13.06 -1.13 17.15
C THR A 125 -11.98 -0.06 16.99
N ARG A 126 -11.79 0.43 15.76
CA ARG A 126 -10.88 1.55 15.47
C ARG A 126 -11.56 2.52 14.51
N PRO A 127 -11.46 3.84 14.70
CA PRO A 127 -12.02 4.80 13.76
C PRO A 127 -11.38 4.66 12.39
N MET A 128 -12.17 4.85 11.34
CA MET A 128 -11.64 4.96 9.98
C MET A 128 -11.04 6.35 9.79
N VAL A 129 -9.79 6.42 9.32
CA VAL A 129 -9.14 7.70 9.01
C VAL A 129 -9.83 8.38 7.82
N GLU A 130 -10.40 7.57 6.93
CA GLU A 130 -11.02 7.98 5.68
C GLU A 130 -12.48 8.43 5.85
N ASP A 131 -13.11 8.06 6.95
CA ASP A 131 -14.52 8.35 7.26
C ASP A 131 -14.74 8.37 8.78
N SER A 132 -14.79 9.56 9.37
CA SER A 132 -14.95 9.74 10.82
C SER A 132 -16.28 9.24 11.38
N THR A 133 -17.24 8.86 10.53
CA THR A 133 -18.54 8.32 10.95
C THR A 133 -18.56 6.80 11.05
N ARG A 134 -17.49 6.12 10.59
CA ARG A 134 -17.39 4.67 10.54
C ARG A 134 -16.22 4.15 11.36
N ASN A 135 -16.36 2.89 11.79
CA ASN A 135 -15.33 2.18 12.53
C ASN A 135 -14.97 0.87 11.81
N TRP A 136 -13.70 0.53 11.87
CA TRP A 136 -13.17 -0.79 11.63
C TRP A 136 -13.46 -1.70 12.82
N LEU A 137 -14.09 -2.84 12.58
CA LEU A 137 -14.08 -4.01 13.45
C LEU A 137 -12.77 -4.78 13.18
N THR A 138 -12.01 -5.12 14.21
CA THR A 138 -10.65 -5.65 14.03
C THR A 138 -10.50 -7.08 14.53
N PHE A 139 -9.83 -7.92 13.75
CA PHE A 139 -9.72 -9.36 14.01
C PHE A 139 -8.29 -9.86 13.78
N GLU A 140 -7.86 -10.78 14.63
CA GLU A 140 -6.59 -11.50 14.54
C GLU A 140 -6.85 -13.01 14.60
N ALA A 141 -6.24 -13.76 13.69
CA ALA A 141 -6.32 -15.21 13.67
C ALA A 141 -5.68 -15.81 14.93
N VAL A 142 -6.37 -16.76 15.56
CA VAL A 142 -5.89 -17.45 16.78
C VAL A 142 -4.63 -18.27 16.51
N LYS A 143 -4.51 -18.83 15.31
CA LYS A 143 -3.36 -19.61 14.86
C LYS A 143 -2.76 -19.02 13.59
N PRO A 144 -1.45 -19.22 13.34
CA PRO A 144 -0.86 -18.90 12.05
C PRO A 144 -1.60 -19.61 10.91
N ILE A 145 -1.97 -18.87 9.87
CA ILE A 145 -2.63 -19.40 8.68
C ILE A 145 -1.54 -19.68 7.64
N GLN A 146 -1.26 -20.96 7.40
CA GLN A 146 -0.15 -21.37 6.54
C GLN A 146 -0.43 -21.10 5.06
N GLU A 147 -1.68 -21.30 4.64
CA GLU A 147 -2.13 -21.14 3.26
C GLU A 147 -2.02 -19.71 2.76
N LEU A 148 -2.33 -18.75 3.63
CA LEU A 148 -2.40 -17.35 3.24
C LEU A 148 -2.08 -16.44 4.42
N LYS A 149 -0.79 -16.07 4.54
CA LYS A 149 -0.27 -15.21 5.62
C LYS A 149 -1.03 -13.87 5.74
N ASN A 150 -1.57 -13.36 4.63
CA ASN A 150 -2.35 -12.13 4.60
C ASN A 150 -3.72 -12.25 5.29
N LEU A 151 -4.20 -13.44 5.62
CA LEU A 151 -5.43 -13.62 6.41
C LEU A 151 -5.19 -13.52 7.92
N ARG A 152 -3.93 -13.40 8.38
CA ARG A 152 -3.63 -13.35 9.81
C ARG A 152 -4.37 -12.22 10.53
N TYR A 153 -4.48 -11.06 9.88
CA TYR A 153 -5.24 -9.93 10.38
C TYR A 153 -6.24 -9.49 9.32
N PHE A 154 -7.44 -9.14 9.75
CA PHE A 154 -8.34 -8.39 8.90
C PHE A 154 -9.10 -7.34 9.70
N VAL A 155 -9.53 -6.30 9.00
CA VAL A 155 -10.47 -5.31 9.52
C VAL A 155 -11.64 -5.19 8.55
N VAL A 156 -12.85 -5.06 9.08
CA VAL A 156 -14.08 -4.92 8.28
C VAL A 156 -14.97 -3.84 8.85
N THR A 157 -15.81 -3.24 8.02
CA THR A 157 -16.92 -2.43 8.52
C THR A 157 -18.15 -3.29 8.76
N ALA A 158 -19.04 -2.87 9.64
CA ALA A 158 -20.35 -3.52 9.77
C ALA A 158 -21.12 -3.46 8.42
N PRO A 159 -21.81 -4.53 7.99
CA PRO A 159 -22.53 -4.52 6.73
C PRO A 159 -23.64 -3.49 6.70
N GLN A 160 -23.76 -2.76 5.59
CA GLN A 160 -24.75 -1.72 5.36
C GLN A 160 -25.55 -2.03 4.10
N VAL A 161 -26.82 -1.64 4.08
CA VAL A 161 -27.66 -1.72 2.87
C VAL A 161 -27.59 -0.38 2.16
N ASP A 162 -27.14 -0.39 0.91
CA ASP A 162 -27.19 0.80 0.08
C ASP A 162 -28.64 1.18 -0.22
N LYS A 163 -29.02 2.43 0.07
CA LYS A 163 -30.41 2.88 -0.01
C LYS A 163 -30.96 2.92 -1.45
N LYS A 164 -30.09 3.00 -2.47
CA LYS A 164 -30.51 3.12 -3.88
C LYS A 164 -30.65 1.77 -4.54
N THR A 165 -29.71 0.88 -4.26
CA THR A 165 -29.59 -0.43 -4.92
C THR A 165 -30.19 -1.55 -4.07
N GLY A 166 -30.37 -1.34 -2.77
CA GLY A 166 -30.77 -2.38 -1.83
C GLY A 166 -29.68 -3.41 -1.55
N ILE A 167 -28.48 -3.24 -2.11
CA ILE A 167 -27.39 -4.20 -1.97
C ILE A 167 -26.75 -4.05 -0.61
N LYS A 168 -26.67 -5.16 0.12
CA LYS A 168 -25.94 -5.23 1.39
C LYS A 168 -24.46 -5.45 1.10
N SER A 169 -23.61 -4.62 1.69
CA SER A 169 -22.16 -4.64 1.45
C SER A 169 -21.35 -4.24 2.68
N PHE A 170 -20.07 -4.55 2.67
CA PHE A 170 -19.09 -4.04 3.64
C PHE A 170 -17.71 -3.88 3.00
N ASP A 171 -16.85 -3.09 3.63
CA ASP A 171 -15.46 -2.93 3.22
C ASP A 171 -14.53 -3.77 4.10
N ALA A 172 -13.47 -4.32 3.52
CA ALA A 172 -12.48 -5.12 4.22
C ALA A 172 -11.04 -4.73 3.88
N ARG A 173 -10.12 -4.95 4.83
CA ARG A 173 -8.66 -4.99 4.58
C ARG A 173 -8.06 -6.23 5.21
N PHE A 174 -7.05 -6.80 4.55
CA PHE A 174 -6.35 -8.01 4.98
C PHE A 174 -4.84 -7.76 5.02
N GLY A 175 -4.14 -8.38 5.97
CA GLY A 175 -2.67 -8.35 5.99
C GLY A 175 -2.04 -9.21 7.06
N LYS A 176 -0.71 -9.27 7.01
CA LYS A 176 0.12 -10.14 7.86
C LYS A 176 0.87 -9.44 8.99
N TRP A 177 0.93 -8.10 8.94
CA TRP A 177 1.83 -7.29 9.78
C TRP A 177 1.17 -6.67 11.03
N GLY A 178 -0.15 -6.83 11.19
CA GLY A 178 -0.88 -6.37 12.37
C GLY A 178 -2.00 -5.38 12.06
N ILE A 179 -2.91 -5.21 13.01
CA ILE A 179 -4.08 -4.33 12.89
C ILE A 179 -3.68 -2.88 12.65
N ARG A 180 -2.64 -2.38 13.32
CA ARG A 180 -2.14 -1.00 13.12
C ARG A 180 -1.79 -0.73 11.66
N SER A 181 -1.14 -1.70 10.99
CA SER A 181 -0.79 -1.60 9.57
C SER A 181 -2.02 -1.58 8.65
N LEU A 182 -3.14 -2.17 9.06
CA LEU A 182 -4.38 -2.17 8.28
C LEU A 182 -5.18 -0.88 8.48
N VAL A 183 -5.29 -0.42 9.72
CA VAL A 183 -6.05 0.79 10.07
C VAL A 183 -5.38 2.05 9.54
N HIS A 184 -4.06 2.14 9.64
CA HIS A 184 -3.27 3.28 9.14
C HIS A 184 -2.60 3.01 7.80
N GLY A 185 -2.99 1.92 7.12
CA GLY A 185 -2.52 1.62 5.78
C GLY A 185 -3.08 2.62 4.77
N ASP A 186 -2.72 2.41 3.50
CA ASP A 186 -3.20 3.22 2.39
C ASP A 186 -4.75 3.36 2.40
N PRO A 187 -5.28 4.60 2.52
CA PRO A 187 -6.71 4.90 2.47
C PRO A 187 -7.45 4.29 1.28
N LEU A 188 -6.75 4.17 0.15
CA LEU A 188 -7.31 3.63 -1.09
C LEU A 188 -7.60 2.13 -0.98
N LYS A 189 -6.82 1.39 -0.19
CA LYS A 189 -6.89 -0.06 -0.12
C LYS A 189 -8.10 -0.52 0.69
N ARG A 190 -9.24 -0.76 0.04
CA ARG A 190 -10.49 -1.25 0.65
C ARG A 190 -11.18 -2.19 -0.31
N ALA A 191 -11.26 -3.47 0.05
CA ALA A 191 -11.94 -4.47 -0.74
C ALA A 191 -13.43 -4.49 -0.40
N PRO A 192 -14.33 -4.14 -1.34
CA PRO A 192 -15.77 -4.19 -1.11
C PRO A 192 -16.29 -5.62 -1.27
N PHE A 193 -17.11 -6.04 -0.32
CA PHE A 193 -17.81 -7.33 -0.30
C PHE A 193 -19.31 -7.12 -0.43
N VAL A 194 -19.97 -8.02 -1.15
CA VAL A 194 -21.43 -8.10 -1.31
C VAL A 194 -21.90 -9.51 -0.98
N GLU A 195 -23.21 -9.70 -0.85
CA GLU A 195 -23.78 -11.03 -0.63
C GLU A 195 -23.40 -12.00 -1.76
N ALA A 196 -23.03 -13.24 -1.39
CA ALA A 196 -22.52 -14.24 -2.33
C ALA A 196 -23.60 -14.78 -3.29
N ASN A 197 -24.88 -14.58 -2.99
CA ASN A 197 -26.00 -14.93 -3.86
C ASN A 197 -26.30 -13.88 -4.93
N LEU A 198 -25.61 -12.72 -4.90
CA LEU A 198 -25.78 -11.69 -5.91
C LEU A 198 -25.36 -12.24 -7.29
N PRO A 199 -26.21 -12.11 -8.33
CA PRO A 199 -25.87 -12.60 -9.67
C PRO A 199 -24.60 -11.97 -10.20
N LYS A 200 -23.82 -12.75 -10.98
CA LYS A 200 -22.56 -12.30 -11.59
C LYS A 200 -22.70 -10.97 -12.34
N GLU A 201 -23.78 -10.79 -13.09
CA GLU A 201 -24.05 -9.56 -13.84
C GLU A 201 -24.17 -8.33 -12.94
N GLU A 202 -24.85 -8.46 -11.79
CA GLU A 202 -24.97 -7.36 -10.85
C GLU A 202 -23.63 -7.11 -10.13
N VAL A 203 -22.87 -8.16 -9.79
CA VAL A 203 -21.49 -8.01 -9.26
C VAL A 203 -20.61 -7.23 -10.24
N LEU A 204 -20.64 -7.57 -11.53
CA LEU A 204 -19.87 -6.90 -12.57
C LEU A 204 -20.30 -5.45 -12.78
N LYS A 205 -21.59 -5.15 -12.68
CA LYS A 205 -22.13 -3.78 -12.73
C LYS A 205 -21.67 -2.95 -11.54
N GLN A 206 -21.73 -3.49 -10.33
CA GLN A 206 -21.21 -2.82 -9.13
C GLN A 206 -19.69 -2.61 -9.24
N PHE A 207 -18.96 -3.61 -9.74
CA PHE A 207 -17.52 -3.49 -9.90
C PHE A 207 -17.13 -2.46 -10.98
N THR A 208 -17.88 -2.39 -12.08
CA THR A 208 -17.74 -1.34 -13.10
C THR A 208 -17.89 0.05 -12.50
N ALA A 209 -18.89 0.26 -11.62
CA ALA A 209 -19.07 1.54 -10.92
C ALA A 209 -17.86 1.84 -10.01
N VAL A 210 -17.32 0.84 -9.32
CA VAL A 210 -16.11 0.99 -8.49
C VAL A 210 -14.89 1.34 -9.35
N ILE A 211 -14.66 0.67 -10.48
CA ILE A 211 -13.55 0.97 -11.40
C ILE A 211 -13.61 2.43 -11.85
N ASN A 212 -14.79 2.88 -12.31
CA ASN A 212 -14.99 4.26 -12.76
C ASN A 212 -14.70 5.27 -11.65
N THR A 213 -15.22 5.04 -10.43
CA THR A 213 -15.01 5.93 -9.28
C THR A 213 -13.54 5.95 -8.85
N VAL A 214 -12.89 4.79 -8.79
CA VAL A 214 -11.47 4.70 -8.40
C VAL A 214 -10.60 5.45 -9.40
N ALA A 215 -10.82 5.24 -10.70
CA ALA A 215 -10.08 5.91 -11.76
C ALA A 215 -10.30 7.44 -11.76
N ALA A 216 -11.56 7.89 -11.68
CA ALA A 216 -11.89 9.30 -11.81
C ALA A 216 -11.59 10.13 -10.55
N GLU A 217 -11.74 9.56 -9.36
CA GLU A 217 -11.76 10.33 -8.10
C GLU A 217 -10.67 9.96 -7.10
N LYS A 218 -10.08 8.77 -7.20
CA LYS A 218 -9.22 8.23 -6.13
C LYS A 218 -7.77 8.04 -6.54
N LEU A 219 -7.53 7.59 -7.77
CA LEU A 219 -6.17 7.49 -8.28
C LEU A 219 -5.60 8.88 -8.59
N PRO A 220 -4.31 9.12 -8.29
CA PRO A 220 -3.66 10.35 -8.72
C PRO A 220 -3.60 10.38 -10.24
N LYS A 221 -3.72 11.57 -10.84
CA LYS A 221 -3.55 11.73 -12.30
C LYS A 221 -2.13 11.32 -12.73
N GLU A 222 -1.15 11.71 -11.93
CA GLU A 222 0.25 11.34 -12.10
C GLU A 222 0.63 10.28 -11.05
N PRO A 223 0.83 9.02 -11.44
CA PRO A 223 1.01 7.90 -10.51
C PRO A 223 2.20 8.07 -9.57
N LEU A 224 3.21 8.86 -9.97
CA LEU A 224 4.39 9.14 -9.16
C LEU A 224 4.19 10.24 -8.12
N ALA A 225 3.01 10.88 -8.06
CA ALA A 225 2.73 11.95 -7.09
C ALA A 225 2.92 11.52 -5.63
N LEU A 226 2.65 10.25 -5.31
CA LEU A 226 2.88 9.68 -3.98
C LEU A 226 4.36 9.63 -3.58
N TYR A 227 5.26 9.71 -4.55
CA TYR A 227 6.71 9.67 -4.35
C TYR A 227 7.35 11.04 -4.60
N ASN A 228 6.57 12.10 -4.82
CA ASN A 228 7.13 13.38 -5.24
C ASN A 228 8.24 13.88 -4.29
N GLY A 229 9.34 14.35 -4.86
CA GLY A 229 10.54 14.78 -4.11
C GLY A 229 11.73 13.83 -4.23
N LYS A 230 12.74 14.08 -3.40
CA LYS A 230 14.04 13.39 -3.44
C LYS A 230 14.05 12.17 -2.51
N TRP A 231 14.58 11.06 -3.01
CA TRP A 231 14.74 9.80 -2.30
C TRP A 231 16.19 9.33 -2.41
N VAL A 232 16.83 9.17 -1.25
CA VAL A 232 18.23 8.82 -1.12
C VAL A 232 18.35 7.33 -0.85
N ASN A 233 19.34 6.67 -1.47
CA ASN A 233 19.66 5.29 -1.16
C ASN A 233 20.05 5.17 0.33
N SER A 234 19.37 4.30 1.09
CA SER A 234 19.62 4.09 2.52
C SER A 234 21.07 3.73 2.84
N VAL A 235 21.74 2.99 1.95
CA VAL A 235 23.17 2.67 2.11
C VAL A 235 24.02 3.95 2.12
N THR A 236 23.75 4.89 1.21
CA THR A 236 24.45 6.18 1.15
C THR A 236 24.23 7.01 2.43
N VAL A 237 23.05 6.93 3.04
CA VAL A 237 22.78 7.59 4.33
C VAL A 237 23.61 6.95 5.45
N CYS A 238 23.71 5.62 5.48
CA CYS A 238 24.55 4.89 6.44
C CYS A 238 26.05 5.20 6.29
N GLU A 239 26.50 5.51 5.08
CA GLU A 239 27.88 5.89 4.79
C GLU A 239 28.21 7.35 5.15
N ASP A 240 27.21 8.16 5.48
CA ASP A 240 27.37 9.59 5.69
C ASP A 240 28.37 9.92 6.81
N PRO A 241 29.43 10.71 6.54
CA PRO A 241 30.50 10.97 7.50
C PRO A 241 30.11 11.91 8.64
N ARG A 242 28.90 12.49 8.64
CA ARG A 242 28.47 13.42 9.69
C ARG A 242 28.52 12.78 11.08
N PRO A 243 28.93 13.52 12.13
CA PRO A 243 29.09 12.97 13.48
C PRO A 243 27.84 12.28 14.04
N ALA A 244 26.65 12.77 13.73
CA ALA A 244 25.39 12.19 14.20
C ALA A 244 25.23 10.73 13.74
N ILE A 245 25.54 10.45 12.47
CA ILE A 245 25.50 9.09 11.91
C ILE A 245 26.66 8.25 12.44
N GLN A 246 27.86 8.81 12.52
CA GLN A 246 29.03 8.07 13.03
C GLN A 246 28.86 7.65 14.50
N ASN A 247 28.19 8.46 15.31
CA ASN A 247 27.88 8.14 16.71
C ASN A 247 26.94 6.94 16.86
N VAL A 248 26.08 6.66 15.88
CA VAL A 248 25.24 5.45 15.87
C VAL A 248 26.09 4.18 15.89
N TYR A 249 27.13 4.12 15.05
CA TYR A 249 28.03 2.97 15.02
C TYR A 249 28.80 2.83 16.33
N THR A 250 29.34 3.92 16.87
CA THR A 250 30.00 3.92 18.18
C THR A 250 29.08 3.39 19.29
N GLN A 251 27.81 3.80 19.28
CA GLN A 251 26.81 3.32 20.23
C GLN A 251 26.53 1.83 20.07
N LEU A 252 26.32 1.34 18.84
CA LEU A 252 26.00 -0.06 18.56
C LEU A 252 27.17 -0.99 18.87
N ILE A 253 28.40 -0.60 18.53
CA ILE A 253 29.61 -1.38 18.84
C ILE A 253 29.73 -1.58 20.36
N LYS A 254 29.47 -0.52 21.14
CA LYS A 254 29.46 -0.59 22.60
C LYS A 254 28.29 -1.43 23.15
N GLU A 255 27.10 -1.28 22.58
CA GLU A 255 25.89 -2.03 22.99
C GLU A 255 26.07 -3.55 22.78
N PHE A 256 26.74 -3.94 21.70
CA PHE A 256 26.93 -5.34 21.29
C PHE A 256 28.35 -5.86 21.50
N ALA A 257 29.10 -5.27 22.45
CA ALA A 257 30.46 -5.69 22.77
C ALA A 257 30.53 -7.21 23.10
N GLY A 258 31.51 -7.89 22.51
CA GLY A 258 31.76 -9.33 22.65
C GLY A 258 30.76 -10.25 21.94
N GLN A 259 29.79 -9.71 21.20
CA GLN A 259 28.69 -10.50 20.62
C GLN A 259 28.85 -10.76 19.11
N ASN A 260 30.04 -10.53 18.53
CA ASN A 260 30.29 -10.87 17.14
C ASN A 260 30.43 -12.40 16.96
N PRO A 261 29.65 -13.05 16.07
CA PRO A 261 29.79 -14.48 15.78
C PRO A 261 31.18 -14.89 15.28
N LYS A 262 31.95 -13.93 14.72
CA LYS A 262 33.35 -14.14 14.32
C LYS A 262 34.32 -14.11 15.52
N GLY A 263 33.83 -13.82 16.72
CA GLY A 263 34.60 -13.54 17.94
C GLY A 263 34.90 -12.06 18.12
N GLY A 264 34.85 -11.58 19.37
CA GLY A 264 35.17 -10.20 19.72
C GLY A 264 34.04 -9.19 19.51
N ASP A 265 34.40 -7.92 19.37
CA ASP A 265 33.46 -6.81 19.12
C ASP A 265 33.11 -6.71 17.63
N TYR A 266 31.95 -6.11 17.32
CA TYR A 266 31.64 -5.70 15.96
C TYR A 266 32.50 -4.50 15.56
N THR A 267 32.93 -4.46 14.30
CA THR A 267 33.48 -3.26 13.67
C THR A 267 32.40 -2.48 12.92
N LYS A 268 32.68 -1.23 12.52
CA LYS A 268 31.78 -0.49 11.63
C LYS A 268 31.61 -1.24 10.31
N GLU A 269 32.67 -1.83 9.79
CA GLU A 269 32.70 -2.60 8.56
C GLU A 269 31.80 -3.84 8.65
N ASP A 270 31.79 -4.53 9.80
CA ASP A 270 30.87 -5.65 10.04
C ASP A 270 29.40 -5.19 10.00
N ILE A 271 29.08 -4.07 10.66
CA ILE A 271 27.73 -3.50 10.66
C ILE A 271 27.33 -3.08 9.24
N MET A 272 28.24 -2.41 8.51
CA MET A 272 27.99 -1.99 7.13
C MET A 272 27.77 -3.17 6.20
N ALA A 273 28.48 -4.29 6.36
CA ALA A 273 28.22 -5.50 5.58
C ALA A 273 26.78 -6.02 5.77
N LEU A 274 26.23 -5.93 6.98
CA LEU A 274 24.82 -6.25 7.25
C LEU A 274 23.87 -5.24 6.59
N VAL A 275 24.20 -3.94 6.65
CA VAL A 275 23.45 -2.88 5.97
C VAL A 275 23.37 -3.12 4.47
N TYR A 276 24.50 -3.39 3.81
CA TYR A 276 24.57 -3.69 2.38
C TYR A 276 23.70 -4.90 2.00
N LYS A 277 23.72 -5.94 2.84
CA LYS A 277 22.89 -7.14 2.64
C LYS A 277 21.39 -6.83 2.79
N ALA A 278 21.02 -6.04 3.80
CA ALA A 278 19.62 -5.81 4.17
C ALA A 278 18.94 -4.73 3.30
N PHE A 279 19.60 -3.61 3.06
CA PHE A 279 19.03 -2.49 2.31
C PHE A 279 19.25 -2.57 0.81
N GLY A 280 20.20 -3.40 0.34
CA GLY A 280 20.57 -3.48 -1.06
C GLY A 280 21.40 -2.28 -1.52
N ALA A 281 22.42 -2.53 -2.33
CA ALA A 281 23.27 -1.49 -2.90
C ALA A 281 22.70 -0.99 -4.23
N ALA A 282 23.02 0.25 -4.60
CA ALA A 282 22.81 0.78 -5.93
C ALA A 282 24.00 1.66 -6.32
N ASP A 283 24.81 1.18 -7.26
CA ASP A 283 25.97 1.94 -7.78
C ASP A 283 25.55 2.94 -8.87
N ASP A 284 24.33 2.81 -9.37
CA ASP A 284 23.79 3.54 -10.50
C ASP A 284 23.29 4.94 -10.13
N PHE A 285 22.92 5.15 -8.87
CA PHE A 285 22.43 6.43 -8.36
C PHE A 285 22.78 6.65 -6.89
N THR A 286 22.99 7.91 -6.52
CA THR A 286 23.01 8.34 -5.12
C THR A 286 21.61 8.66 -4.61
N HIS A 287 20.79 9.27 -5.48
CA HIS A 287 19.41 9.58 -5.18
C HIS A 287 18.59 9.66 -6.46
N ILE A 288 17.28 9.55 -6.29
CA ILE A 288 16.28 9.67 -7.34
C ILE A 288 15.35 10.82 -6.94
N GLU A 289 14.95 11.64 -7.90
CA GLU A 289 13.96 12.69 -7.69
C GLU A 289 12.73 12.42 -8.55
N PHE A 290 11.58 12.26 -7.90
CA PHE A 290 10.30 12.15 -8.58
C PHE A 290 9.73 13.55 -8.74
N VAL A 291 9.39 13.89 -9.98
CA VAL A 291 8.75 15.16 -10.32
C VAL A 291 7.38 14.84 -10.87
N ALA A 292 6.38 14.90 -9.99
CA ALA A 292 5.02 14.52 -10.30
C ALA A 292 4.00 15.58 -9.88
N GLY A 293 2.99 15.76 -10.73
CA GLY A 293 1.99 16.82 -10.62
C GLY A 293 2.21 17.93 -11.66
N ASN A 294 1.20 18.77 -11.85
CA ASN A 294 1.17 19.81 -12.89
C ASN A 294 1.46 19.26 -14.30
N GLY A 295 0.96 18.06 -14.62
CA GLY A 295 1.19 17.43 -15.93
C GLY A 295 2.60 16.89 -16.10
N LYS A 296 3.28 16.53 -15.00
CA LYS A 296 4.56 15.83 -15.02
C LYS A 296 4.43 14.50 -14.30
N ASN A 297 5.11 13.48 -14.83
CA ASN A 297 5.27 12.18 -14.20
C ASN A 297 6.68 11.67 -14.53
N GLU A 298 7.68 12.39 -14.03
CA GLU A 298 9.08 12.23 -14.38
C GLU A 298 9.90 11.65 -13.22
N ILE A 299 11.00 10.99 -13.59
CA ILE A 299 12.08 10.66 -12.66
C ILE A 299 13.38 11.26 -13.18
N ILE A 300 14.13 11.87 -12.26
CA ILE A 300 15.49 12.33 -12.45
C ILE A 300 16.42 11.43 -11.62
N VAL A 301 17.46 10.92 -12.25
CA VAL A 301 18.47 10.05 -11.64
C VAL A 301 19.72 10.87 -11.39
N TRP A 302 20.23 10.85 -10.16
CA TRP A 302 21.39 11.63 -9.75
C TRP A 302 22.51 10.74 -9.24
N LYS A 303 23.75 11.06 -9.65
CA LYS A 303 24.98 10.47 -9.10
C LYS A 303 25.86 11.59 -8.55
N GLY A 304 25.89 11.70 -7.22
CA GLY A 304 26.38 12.89 -6.54
C GLY A 304 25.55 14.11 -6.96
N ASN A 305 26.23 15.14 -7.45
CA ASN A 305 25.59 16.39 -7.90
C ASN A 305 25.29 16.43 -9.41
N LYS A 306 25.47 15.30 -10.12
CA LYS A 306 25.27 15.22 -11.57
C LYS A 306 23.95 14.51 -11.90
N GLU A 307 23.10 15.18 -12.69
CA GLU A 307 21.96 14.54 -13.34
C GLU A 307 22.48 13.53 -14.38
N VAL A 308 22.17 12.25 -14.17
CA VAL A 308 22.57 11.13 -15.04
C VAL A 308 21.55 10.94 -16.15
N SER A 309 20.27 11.04 -15.81
CA SER A 309 19.17 10.88 -16.77
C SER A 309 17.87 11.47 -16.23
N ARG A 310 16.98 11.85 -17.14
CA ARG A 310 15.60 12.24 -16.86
C ARG A 310 14.69 11.61 -17.91
N SER A 311 13.55 11.07 -17.47
CA SER A 311 12.52 10.57 -18.36
C SER A 311 11.13 10.75 -17.75
N SER A 312 10.12 10.81 -18.60
CA SER A 312 8.71 10.63 -18.21
C SER A 312 8.37 9.14 -18.18
N TYR A 313 7.38 8.78 -17.37
CA TYR A 313 6.98 7.40 -17.13
C TYR A 313 5.47 7.20 -17.24
N ILE A 314 5.09 5.96 -17.56
CA ILE A 314 3.71 5.47 -17.52
C ILE A 314 3.66 4.30 -16.54
N GLN A 315 2.56 4.15 -15.81
CA GLN A 315 2.32 2.97 -14.99
C GLN A 315 1.88 1.80 -15.87
N ASP A 316 2.54 0.66 -15.72
CA ASP A 316 2.30 -0.57 -16.47
C ASP A 316 1.49 -1.59 -15.69
N SER A 317 1.10 -2.66 -16.40
CA SER A 317 0.61 -3.90 -15.83
C SER A 317 1.45 -4.38 -14.64
N ALA A 318 0.82 -5.17 -13.76
CA ALA A 318 1.51 -5.76 -12.62
C ALA A 318 2.79 -6.51 -13.05
N HIS A 319 3.89 -6.25 -12.34
CA HIS A 319 5.18 -6.85 -12.64
C HIS A 319 5.15 -8.36 -12.34
N ALA A 320 5.52 -9.22 -13.29
CA ALA A 320 5.38 -10.67 -13.12
C ALA A 320 6.13 -11.23 -11.88
N ALA A 321 7.36 -10.77 -11.63
CA ALA A 321 8.13 -11.19 -10.45
C ALA A 321 7.69 -10.46 -9.16
N HIS A 322 6.98 -9.34 -9.30
CA HIS A 322 6.58 -8.49 -8.19
C HIS A 322 5.13 -7.98 -8.34
N PRO A 323 4.11 -8.87 -8.35
CA PRO A 323 2.75 -8.50 -8.77
C PRO A 323 2.07 -7.50 -7.83
N ALA A 324 2.54 -7.40 -6.59
CA ALA A 324 2.03 -6.47 -5.58
C ALA A 324 2.66 -5.06 -5.67
N TYR A 325 3.65 -4.85 -6.55
CA TYR A 325 4.37 -3.58 -6.69
C TYR A 325 3.91 -2.82 -7.93
N ARG A 326 4.11 -1.50 -7.92
CA ARG A 326 3.73 -0.64 -9.04
C ARG A 326 4.86 -0.65 -10.07
N ALA A 327 4.56 -1.10 -11.28
CA ALA A 327 5.50 -1.16 -12.38
C ALA A 327 5.38 0.06 -13.29
N PHE A 328 6.50 0.47 -13.89
CA PHE A 328 6.58 1.64 -14.73
C PHE A 328 7.60 1.44 -15.85
N SER A 329 7.34 2.11 -16.97
CA SER A 329 8.21 2.17 -18.13
C SER A 329 8.41 3.61 -18.57
N ALA A 330 9.62 3.91 -19.03
CA ALA A 330 9.90 5.18 -19.67
C ALA A 330 9.00 5.36 -20.90
N THR A 331 8.41 6.54 -21.06
CA THR A 331 7.52 6.82 -22.20
C THR A 331 8.29 7.06 -23.50
N ASP A 332 9.56 7.44 -23.40
CA ASP A 332 10.45 7.56 -24.55
C ASP A 332 11.00 6.18 -24.93
N PRO A 333 10.59 5.57 -26.06
CA PRO A 333 11.07 4.24 -26.47
C PRO A 333 12.56 4.24 -26.83
N SER A 334 13.16 5.40 -27.04
CA SER A 334 14.60 5.54 -27.29
C SER A 334 15.42 5.62 -26.00
N PHE A 335 14.78 5.76 -24.83
CA PHE A 335 15.48 5.83 -23.55
C PHE A 335 16.29 4.54 -23.29
N LYS A 336 17.61 4.70 -23.14
CA LYS A 336 18.55 3.58 -22.89
C LYS A 336 19.11 3.56 -21.47
N GLY A 337 18.55 4.35 -20.56
CA GLY A 337 18.99 4.38 -19.17
C GLY A 337 18.62 3.08 -18.42
N LYS A 338 19.37 2.76 -17.36
CA LYS A 338 19.09 1.60 -16.49
C LYS A 338 17.73 1.62 -15.79
N LEU A 339 17.02 2.75 -15.80
CA LEU A 339 15.68 2.88 -15.24
C LEU A 339 14.60 2.86 -16.34
N ALA A 340 14.88 2.31 -17.53
CA ALA A 340 13.88 2.20 -18.59
C ALA A 340 12.62 1.47 -18.11
N HIS A 341 12.80 0.48 -17.22
CA HIS A 341 11.73 -0.17 -16.49
C HIS A 341 12.05 -0.21 -15.00
N PHE A 342 11.03 -0.05 -14.15
CA PHE A 342 11.17 -0.24 -12.72
C PHE A 342 9.88 -0.71 -12.06
N ALA A 343 10.00 -1.32 -10.88
CA ALA A 343 8.91 -1.64 -9.97
C ALA A 343 9.22 -1.11 -8.57
N ILE A 344 8.22 -0.52 -7.92
CA ILE A 344 8.37 0.09 -6.60
C ILE A 344 7.27 -0.30 -5.63
N THR A 345 7.64 -0.45 -4.36
CA THR A 345 6.65 -0.46 -3.27
C THR A 345 6.10 0.93 -3.05
N ILE A 346 4.86 1.02 -2.60
CA ILE A 346 4.31 2.25 -2.02
C ILE A 346 5.13 2.63 -0.78
N PRO A 347 5.33 3.94 -0.50
CA PRO A 347 6.07 4.35 0.69
C PRO A 347 5.44 3.78 1.95
N HIS A 348 6.27 3.23 2.82
CA HIS A 348 5.82 2.58 4.04
C HIS A 348 6.82 2.77 5.19
N ALA A 349 6.37 2.39 6.40
CA ALA A 349 7.07 2.57 7.68
C ALA A 349 7.40 4.03 8.03
N VAL A 350 8.18 4.21 9.10
CA VAL A 350 8.60 5.52 9.64
C VAL A 350 10.12 5.48 9.87
N PRO A 351 10.90 6.40 9.26
CA PRO A 351 10.48 7.31 8.19
C PRO A 351 10.00 6.54 6.94
N PRO A 352 9.17 7.18 6.08
CA PRO A 352 8.70 6.54 4.85
C PRO A 352 9.87 6.13 3.96
N HIS A 353 9.90 4.85 3.58
CA HIS A 353 10.84 4.29 2.62
C HIS A 353 10.13 3.47 1.55
N MET A 354 10.83 3.24 0.45
CA MET A 354 10.39 2.36 -0.64
C MET A 354 11.54 1.45 -1.08
N HIS A 355 11.20 0.31 -1.67
CA HIS A 355 12.15 -0.58 -2.35
C HIS A 355 12.00 -0.43 -3.86
N PHE A 356 13.14 -0.39 -4.56
CA PHE A 356 13.23 0.04 -5.95
C PHE A 356 13.91 -1.03 -6.83
N TRP A 357 13.14 -1.79 -7.60
CA TRP A 357 13.66 -2.74 -8.61
C TRP A 357 13.69 -2.04 -9.96
N TYR A 358 14.79 -2.12 -10.71
CA TYR A 358 14.95 -1.39 -11.97
C TYR A 358 15.90 -2.10 -12.93
N GLY A 359 15.75 -1.79 -14.22
CA GLY A 359 16.60 -2.33 -15.27
C GLY A 359 16.33 -1.68 -16.62
N THR A 360 17.18 -2.02 -17.58
CA THR A 360 16.95 -1.67 -19.00
C THR A 360 15.82 -2.50 -19.62
N SER A 361 15.40 -3.58 -18.95
CA SER A 361 14.24 -4.41 -19.31
C SER A 361 13.51 -4.91 -18.06
N VAL A 362 12.28 -5.40 -18.24
CA VAL A 362 11.47 -6.05 -17.19
C VAL A 362 12.20 -7.26 -16.60
N GLU A 363 12.86 -8.06 -17.44
CA GLU A 363 13.61 -9.25 -17.02
C GLU A 363 14.84 -8.89 -16.19
N GLU A 364 15.52 -7.79 -16.51
CA GLU A 364 16.64 -7.30 -15.71
C GLU A 364 16.16 -6.84 -14.33
N ALA A 365 15.10 -6.02 -14.27
CA ALA A 365 14.50 -5.57 -13.02
C ALA A 365 14.04 -6.76 -12.15
N ALA A 366 13.44 -7.78 -12.77
CA ALA A 366 13.00 -9.01 -12.10
C ALA A 366 14.14 -9.87 -11.51
N LYS A 367 15.35 -9.77 -12.07
CA LYS A 367 16.51 -10.57 -11.65
C LYS A 367 17.33 -9.90 -10.54
N MET A 368 16.99 -8.67 -10.14
CA MET A 368 17.68 -8.01 -9.05
C MET A 368 17.55 -8.83 -7.75
N LYS A 369 18.68 -9.31 -7.25
CA LYS A 369 18.74 -10.13 -6.01
C LYS A 369 18.31 -9.37 -4.77
N SER A 370 18.56 -8.05 -4.75
CA SER A 370 18.15 -7.15 -3.69
C SER A 370 17.83 -5.79 -4.32
N ALA A 371 16.69 -5.21 -3.94
CA ALA A 371 16.33 -3.87 -4.36
C ALA A 371 16.84 -2.85 -3.34
N PRO A 372 17.49 -1.76 -3.79
CA PRO A 372 17.84 -0.68 -2.91
C PRO A 372 16.61 -0.13 -2.18
N THR A 373 16.77 0.04 -0.88
CA THR A 373 15.86 0.81 -0.04
C THR A 373 16.20 2.28 -0.20
N CYS A 374 15.17 3.09 -0.45
CA CYS A 374 15.29 4.53 -0.59
C CYS A 374 14.42 5.23 0.45
N ILE A 375 14.98 6.22 1.14
CA ILE A 375 14.29 7.03 2.15
C ILE A 375 14.16 8.46 1.63
N ARG A 376 13.08 9.15 1.99
CA ARG A 376 12.92 10.56 1.60
C ARG A 376 14.04 11.45 2.15
N ALA A 377 14.48 12.41 1.35
CA ALA A 377 15.53 13.34 1.72
C ALA A 377 15.10 14.43 2.71
N ASP A 378 13.79 14.64 2.89
CA ASP A 378 13.22 15.67 3.78
C ASP A 378 12.90 15.15 5.19
N VAL A 379 13.34 13.94 5.51
CA VAL A 379 13.32 13.39 6.88
C VAL A 379 14.29 14.18 7.76
N SER A 380 13.92 14.43 9.01
CA SER A 380 14.80 15.17 9.94
C SER A 380 16.06 14.36 10.26
N GLU A 381 17.15 15.04 10.65
CA GLU A 381 18.38 14.34 11.04
C GLU A 381 18.15 13.40 12.24
N GLU A 382 17.31 13.81 13.20
CA GLU A 382 16.95 13.03 14.38
C GLU A 382 16.20 11.74 14.00
N GLU A 383 15.19 11.84 13.14
CA GLU A 383 14.44 10.69 12.64
C GLU A 383 15.33 9.75 11.83
N MET A 384 16.25 10.30 11.02
CA MET A 384 17.19 9.52 10.24
C MET A 384 18.19 8.75 11.11
N VAL A 385 18.77 9.42 12.12
CA VAL A 385 19.68 8.82 13.10
C VAL A 385 18.98 7.67 13.82
N GLN A 386 17.76 7.90 14.31
CA GLN A 386 16.99 6.89 15.01
C GLN A 386 16.66 5.69 14.10
N HIS A 387 16.29 5.95 12.85
CA HIS A 387 16.03 4.90 11.87
C HIS A 387 17.25 4.01 11.62
N ILE A 388 18.44 4.61 11.44
CA ILE A 388 19.69 3.86 11.23
C ILE A 388 20.03 3.05 12.49
N LEU A 389 19.90 3.65 13.67
CA LEU A 389 20.15 2.99 14.94
C LEU A 389 19.27 1.74 15.11
N ASP A 390 17.96 1.89 14.93
CA ASP A 390 17.01 0.78 15.12
C ASP A 390 17.16 -0.31 14.05
N SER A 391 17.40 0.09 12.80
CA SER A 391 17.62 -0.88 11.71
C SER A 391 18.89 -1.68 11.94
N CYS A 392 20.02 -1.02 12.21
CA CYS A 392 21.30 -1.69 12.44
C CYS A 392 21.26 -2.56 13.71
N ARG A 393 20.62 -2.09 14.79
CA ARG A 393 20.37 -2.89 15.99
C ARG A 393 19.58 -4.16 15.68
N SER A 394 18.54 -4.05 14.84
CA SER A 394 17.74 -5.19 14.41
C SER A 394 18.58 -6.19 13.60
N PHE A 395 19.41 -5.70 12.68
CA PHE A 395 20.29 -6.55 11.88
C PHE A 395 21.32 -7.30 12.73
N LEU A 396 21.92 -6.63 13.71
CA LEU A 396 22.87 -7.23 14.64
C LEU A 396 22.23 -8.33 15.50
N LYS A 397 21.02 -8.08 16.04
CA LYS A 397 20.27 -9.12 16.75
C LYS A 397 19.96 -10.31 15.85
N GLY A 398 19.62 -10.04 14.59
CA GLY A 398 19.34 -11.07 13.60
C GLY A 398 20.57 -11.88 13.16
N SER A 399 21.78 -11.35 13.28
CA SER A 399 23.03 -12.06 12.91
C SER A 399 23.61 -12.94 14.01
N MET A 400 23.04 -12.89 15.23
CA MET A 400 23.47 -13.71 16.37
C MET A 400 22.87 -15.12 16.38
N HIS A 401 21.99 -15.40 15.42
CA HIS A 401 21.31 -16.68 15.21
C HIS A 401 21.68 -17.21 13.82
#